data_AF-A0A1J4P0Y8-F1
#
_entry.id   AF-A0A1J4P0Y8-F1
#
_cell.length_a   1.000
_cell.length_b   1.000
_cell.length_c   1.000
_cell.angle_alpha   90.00
_cell.angle_beta   90.00
_cell.angle_gamma   90.00
#
_symmetry.space_group_name_H-M   'P 1'
#
loop_
_entity.id
_entity.type
_entity.pdbx_description
1 polymer ?
#
loop_
_entity_poly.entity_id
_entity_poly.type
_entity_poly.pdbx_seq_one_letter_code
_entity_poly.pdbx_strand_id
1 'polypeptide(L)' 'MAEALNGTFKAELIEMQGPWRDVDQVERAILPWIAWYSEERLHSALDYVPPAEYEDDFWQSREQAPQSA' A
#
# COMPACT_ATOMS: atom_id res chain seq x y z
N MET A 1 5.17 10.82 3.46
CA MET A 1 4.63 9.47 3.16
C MET A 1 3.30 9.53 2.43
N ALA A 2 2.31 10.30 2.91
CA ALA A 2 1.00 10.40 2.26
C ALA A 2 1.04 10.89 0.78
N GLU A 3 1.96 11.81 0.46
CA GLU A 3 2.11 12.32 -0.92
C GLU A 3 2.56 11.23 -1.91
N ALA A 4 3.48 10.35 -1.52
CA ALA A 4 3.95 9.27 -2.39
C ALA A 4 2.83 8.26 -2.65
N LEU A 5 2.08 7.87 -1.61
CA LEU A 5 0.92 6.99 -1.73
C LEU A 5 -0.16 7.60 -2.66
N ASN A 6 -0.47 8.89 -2.50
CA ASN A 6 -1.44 9.58 -3.34
C ASN A 6 -0.98 9.64 -4.81
N GLY A 7 0.31 9.88 -5.06
CA GLY A 7 0.89 9.82 -6.40
C GLY A 7 0.72 8.45 -7.04
N THR A 8 1.04 7.38 -6.32
CA THR A 8 0.88 6.00 -6.80
C THR A 8 -0.58 5.63 -7.02
N PHE A 9 -1.48 6.01 -6.11
CA PHE A 9 -2.92 5.82 -6.25
C PHE A 9 -3.47 6.44 -7.55
N LYS A 10 -3.10 7.70 -7.83
CA LYS A 10 -3.54 8.39 -9.05
C LYS A 10 -3.00 7.71 -10.31
N ALA A 11 -1.71 7.38 -10.34
CA ALA A 11 -1.11 6.74 -11.51
C ALA A 11 -1.71 5.35 -11.78
N GLU A 12 -1.78 4.48 -10.77
CA GLU A 12 -2.16 3.08 -10.98
C GLU A 12 -3.67 2.88 -11.03
N LEU A 13 -4.44 3.53 -10.15
CA LEU A 13 -5.89 3.34 -10.13
C LEU A 13 -6.59 4.29 -11.11
N ILE A 14 -6.25 5.57 -11.10
CA ILE A 14 -7.01 6.56 -11.88
C ILE A 14 -6.58 6.55 -13.35
N GLU A 15 -5.28 6.62 -13.62
CA GLU A 15 -4.78 6.74 -15.00
C GLU A 15 -4.70 5.39 -15.73
N MET A 16 -4.21 4.32 -15.09
CA MET A 16 -4.00 3.03 -15.76
C MET A 16 -5.24 2.14 -15.85
N GLN A 17 -6.14 2.15 -14.86
CA GLN A 17 -7.34 1.31 -14.84
C GLN A 17 -8.59 2.01 -15.41
N GLY A 18 -8.48 3.28 -15.78
CA GLY A 18 -9.53 4.02 -16.46
C GLY A 18 -9.75 3.57 -17.92
N PRO A 19 -10.72 4.16 -18.63
CA PRO A 19 -11.48 5.36 -18.26
C PRO A 19 -12.66 5.08 -17.32
N TRP A 20 -12.79 5.91 -16.29
CA TRP A 20 -13.88 5.89 -15.31
C TRP A 20 -15.05 6.76 -15.77
N ARG A 21 -16.29 6.30 -15.60
CA ARG A 21 -17.49 7.02 -16.05
C ARG A 21 -18.11 7.89 -14.96
N ASP A 22 -17.93 7.49 -13.70
CA ASP A 22 -18.52 8.11 -12.52
C ASP A 22 -17.70 7.74 -11.27
N VAL A 23 -17.93 8.49 -10.19
CA VAL A 23 -17.21 8.31 -8.92
C VAL A 23 -17.45 6.94 -8.28
N ASP A 24 -18.64 6.39 -8.47
CA ASP A 24 -19.08 5.11 -7.90
C ASP A 24 -18.30 3.92 -8.49
N GLN A 25 -17.88 3.98 -9.76
CA GLN A 25 -16.92 3.03 -10.32
C GLN A 25 -15.54 3.11 -9.66
N VAL A 26 -15.04 4.32 -9.38
CA VAL A 26 -13.76 4.51 -8.72
C VAL A 26 -13.84 4.01 -7.28
N GLU A 27 -14.88 4.36 -6.54
CA GLU A 27 -15.09 3.95 -5.15
C GLU A 27 -15.08 2.43 -4.98
N ARG A 28 -15.73 1.70 -5.89
CA ARG A 28 -15.66 0.23 -5.91
C ARG A 28 -14.27 -0.32 -6.19
N ALA A 29 -13.46 0.39 -6.97
CA ALA A 29 -12.11 -0.02 -7.32
C ALA A 29 -11.06 0.34 -6.24
N ILE A 30 -11.38 1.26 -5.32
CA ILE A 30 -10.49 1.64 -4.22
C ILE A 30 -10.20 0.45 -3.30
N LEU A 31 -11.23 -0.26 -2.82
CA LEU A 31 -11.01 -1.39 -1.91
C LEU A 31 -10.12 -2.51 -2.50
N PRO A 32 -10.36 -3.02 -3.72
CA PRO A 32 -9.48 -4.02 -4.30
C PRO A 32 -8.08 -3.46 -4.58
N TRP A 33 -7.96 -2.19 -4.95
CA TRP A 33 -6.64 -1.56 -5.11
C TRP A 33 -5.88 -1.47 -3.79
N ILE A 34 -6.55 -1.11 -2.68
CA ILE A 34 -5.94 -1.07 -1.34
C ILE A 34 -5.48 -2.48 -0.93
N ALA A 35 -6.34 -3.49 -1.07
CA ALA A 35 -6.00 -4.87 -0.72
C ALA A 35 -4.76 -5.36 -1.49
N TRP A 36 -4.75 -5.15 -2.81
CA TRP A 36 -3.59 -5.45 -3.64
C TRP A 36 -2.35 -4.66 -3.23
N TYR A 37 -2.50 -3.35 -2.98
CA TYR A 37 -1.38 -2.48 -2.58
C TYR A 37 -0.77 -2.94 -1.24
N SER A 38 -1.57 -3.37 -0.27
CA SER A 38 -1.07 -3.78 1.05
C SER A 38 -0.51 -5.20 1.08
N GLU A 39 -1.13 -6.14 0.36
CA GLU A 39 -0.85 -7.57 0.52
C GLU A 39 -0.01 -8.16 -0.63
N GLU A 40 0.01 -7.53 -1.81
CA GLU A 40 0.57 -8.16 -3.01
C GLU A 40 1.56 -7.25 -3.77
N ARG A 41 1.43 -5.94 -3.67
CA ARG A 41 2.28 -5.00 -4.41
C ARG A 41 3.69 -5.00 -3.84
N LEU A 42 4.68 -5.31 -4.68
CA LEU A 42 6.08 -5.30 -4.28
C LEU A 42 6.67 -3.89 -4.39
N HIS A 43 7.44 -3.48 -3.38
CA HIS A 43 8.09 -2.17 -3.33
C HIS A 43 9.60 -2.32 -3.31
N SER A 44 10.30 -1.78 -4.31
CA SER A 44 11.78 -1.80 -4.33
C SER A 44 12.42 -1.10 -3.13
N ALA A 45 11.73 -0.10 -2.56
CA ALA A 45 12.15 0.58 -1.34
C ALA A 45 12.02 -0.30 -0.07
N LEU A 46 11.24 -1.38 -0.15
CA LEU A 46 11.01 -2.36 0.93
C LEU A 46 11.69 -3.71 0.60
N ASP A 47 12.74 -3.71 -0.22
CA ASP A 47 13.41 -4.95 -0.67
C ASP A 47 12.49 -5.92 -1.43
N TYR A 48 11.51 -5.38 -2.18
CA TYR A 48 10.53 -6.15 -2.94
C TYR A 48 9.63 -7.06 -2.09
N VAL A 49 9.22 -6.59 -0.90
CA VAL A 49 8.14 -7.21 -0.13
C VAL A 49 6.88 -6.32 -0.11
N PRO A 50 5.69 -6.88 0.16
CA PRO A 50 4.47 -6.11 0.38
C PRO A 50 4.56 -5.23 1.64
N PRO A 51 3.84 -4.09 1.67
CA PRO A 51 3.80 -3.22 2.85
C PRO A 51 3.39 -3.94 4.13
N ALA A 52 2.38 -4.83 4.05
CA ALA A 52 1.91 -5.56 5.23
C ALA A 52 2.99 -6.47 5.84
N GLU A 53 3.77 -7.16 4.99
CA GLU A 53 4.90 -7.99 5.45
C GLU A 53 6.02 -7.14 6.07
N TYR A 54 6.34 -6.01 5.45
CA TYR A 54 7.33 -5.08 5.99
C TYR A 54 6.92 -4.51 7.35
N GLU A 55 5.64 -4.15 7.51
CA GLU A 55 5.12 -3.65 8.78
C GLU A 55 5.12 -4.74 9.87
N ASP A 56 4.71 -5.97 9.55
CA ASP A 56 4.74 -7.10 10.47
C ASP A 56 6.15 -7.37 11.00
N ASP A 57 7.16 -7.47 10.12
CA ASP A 57 8.55 -7.68 10.52
C ASP A 57 9.09 -6.52 11.38
N PHE A 58 8.74 -5.27 11.02
CA PHE A 58 9.12 -4.11 11.80
C PHE A 58 8.54 -4.12 13.21
N TRP A 59 7.26 -4.48 13.37
CA TRP A 59 6.62 -4.56 14.68
C TRP A 59 7.17 -5.72 15.51
N GLN A 60 7.32 -6.90 14.92
CA GLN A 60 7.91 -8.05 15.60
C GLN A 60 9.33 -7.76 16.10
N SER A 61 10.16 -7.10 15.29
CA SER A 61 11.51 -6.68 15.66
C SER A 61 11.51 -5.67 16.81
N ARG A 62 10.53 -4.75 16.84
CA ARG A 62 10.37 -3.77 17.91
C ARG A 62 9.86 -4.37 19.22
N GLU A 63 9.02 -5.38 19.17
CA GLU A 63 8.52 -6.10 20.34
C GLU A 63 9.59 -6.98 20.97
N GLN A 64 10.55 -7.46 20.18
CA GLN A 64 11.68 -8.27 20.63
C GLN A 64 12.86 -7.45 21.19
N ALA A 65 12.90 -6.14 20.94
CA ALA A 65 13.88 -5.26 21.57
C ALA A 65 13.55 -5.14 23.07
N PRO A 66 14.44 -5.59 24.00
CA PRO A 66 14.20 -5.36 25.41
C PRO A 66 14.07 -3.85 25.62
N GLN A 67 12.98 -3.42 26.25
CA GLN A 67 12.90 -2.08 26.80
C GLN A 67 14.02 -1.96 27.83
N SER A 68 15.16 -1.39 27.42
CA SER A 68 16.22 -1.01 28.36
C SER A 68 15.63 -0.01 29.34
N ALA A 69 15.55 -0.44 30.60
CA ALA A 69 15.19 0.36 31.76
C ALA A 69 16.28 1.37 32.12
#